data_AF-A0A6I9XUQ0-F1
#
_entry.id   AF-A0A6I9XUQ0-F1
#
_cell.length_a   1.000
_cell.length_b   1.000
_cell.length_c   1.000
_cell.angle_alpha   90.00
_cell.angle_beta   90.00
_cell.angle_gamma   90.00
#
_symmetry.space_group_name_H-M   'P 1'
#
loop_
_entity.id
_entity.type
_entity.pdbx_description
1 polymer ?
#
loop_
_entity_poly.entity_id
_entity_poly.type
_entity_poly.pdbx_seq_one_letter_code
_entity_poly.pdbx_strand_id
1 'polypeptide(L)'
;MQGEDARYLKRKVKGGNIDVHPSEKALIVHYEVEATILGEMGDPMLGERKECQKIIRLKSLNANTDISSLARKVVEECKLIHPSKLAEVEQLLYYLQNRRDTSSAKEKKEKSSKPKDPPPFEGMEIDEVANINDMDEYIELLYEDIPDKVRGSALILQLARNPDNLEELLLNETALGALARVLREDWKQSVELATNIIYIFFCFSSFSQFHGLITHYKIGALCMNIIDHELKRHELWQEELTKKKKAVDEDLENQTLKKEYEKTFKKYQGLVVKQEQLLRVALYLLLNLAEDTRTELKMRNKNIVHMLVKALDRDNFELLILVVSFLKKLSIFMENKNDMVEMDIIDKLVKMIPCEHEDLLNITLRLLLNLSFDTGLRNKMVQVGLLPKLTALLGNENYKQVAMCILYHISMDDRFKSMFAYTDCIPQLMKMLLECPDERVDLELISFCINLAANKRNVQLICEGNGLKMLMKRALKFKDPLLMKMIRNISQHDGPTKTLFIDYVGDLAAQISNDEEEEFVIECLGTLANLTLSDLDWELVLKEYKMVPYLKDKLKPGSAEDDLVLEVVIMIGTVSMDDSCAALLAK
;
A
#
# COMPACT_ATOMS: atom_id res chain seq x y z
N MET A 1 -36.15 27.07 -42.65
CA MET A 1 -35.86 27.58 -44.02
C MET A 1 -34.79 26.68 -44.61
N GLN A 2 -34.89 26.40 -45.91
CA GLN A 2 -34.32 25.25 -46.62
C GLN A 2 -32.78 25.16 -46.53
N GLY A 3 -32.27 23.93 -46.43
CA GLY A 3 -30.85 23.60 -46.25
C GLY A 3 -30.08 23.28 -47.53
N GLU A 4 -30.39 23.94 -48.66
CA GLU A 4 -29.77 23.64 -49.97
C GLU A 4 -28.78 24.72 -50.50
N ASP A 5 -28.52 25.81 -49.77
CA ASP A 5 -27.69 26.94 -50.27
C ASP A 5 -26.23 27.01 -49.76
N ALA A 6 -25.71 25.96 -49.11
CA ALA A 6 -24.34 25.95 -48.59
C ALA A 6 -23.37 25.20 -49.53
N ARG A 7 -22.58 25.93 -50.34
CA ARG A 7 -21.61 25.33 -51.27
C ARG A 7 -20.13 25.42 -50.85
N TYR A 8 -19.74 26.32 -49.94
CA TYR A 8 -18.32 26.51 -49.59
C TYR A 8 -18.08 26.72 -48.09
N LEU A 9 -17.19 25.89 -47.51
CA LEU A 9 -16.71 26.01 -46.13
C LEU A 9 -15.33 26.70 -46.11
N LYS A 10 -15.24 27.89 -45.52
CA LYS A 10 -13.96 28.58 -45.31
C LYS A 10 -13.51 28.41 -43.85
N ARG A 11 -12.43 27.66 -43.64
CA ARG A 11 -11.79 27.50 -42.32
C ARG A 11 -10.66 28.51 -42.18
N LYS A 12 -10.73 29.36 -41.16
CA LYS A 12 -9.67 30.29 -40.79
C LYS A 12 -9.15 29.93 -39.42
N VAL A 13 -7.84 29.66 -39.33
CA VAL A 13 -7.16 29.40 -38.07
C VAL A 13 -6.49 30.69 -37.60
N LYS A 14 -6.80 31.15 -36.39
CA LYS A 14 -6.08 32.24 -35.73
C LYS A 14 -5.22 31.66 -34.62
N GLY A 15 -3.91 31.90 -34.68
CA GLY A 15 -3.00 31.55 -33.60
C GLY A 15 -3.29 32.41 -32.37
N GLY A 16 -3.46 31.76 -31.21
CA GLY A 16 -3.67 32.38 -29.91
C GLY A 16 -2.37 32.48 -29.10
N ASN A 17 -2.49 32.44 -27.77
CA ASN A 17 -1.37 32.55 -26.84
C ASN A 17 -0.58 31.25 -26.72
N ILE A 18 0.68 31.36 -26.31
CA ILE A 18 1.57 30.22 -26.09
C ILE A 18 1.94 30.22 -24.60
N ASP A 19 1.68 29.12 -23.92
CA ASP A 19 1.92 28.95 -22.49
C ASP A 19 2.81 27.72 -22.23
N VAL A 20 3.32 27.58 -21.01
CA VAL A 20 4.11 26.41 -20.57
C VAL A 20 3.22 25.41 -19.85
N HIS A 21 3.45 24.12 -20.08
CA HIS A 21 2.69 23.07 -19.40
C HIS A 21 2.96 23.09 -17.88
N PRO A 22 1.93 22.94 -17.02
CA PRO A 22 2.09 23.06 -15.56
C PRO A 22 3.00 22.02 -14.93
N SER A 23 3.22 20.85 -15.56
CA SER A 23 3.99 19.74 -14.99
C SER A 23 4.97 19.07 -15.95
N GLU A 24 4.85 19.31 -17.26
CA GLU A 24 5.66 18.64 -18.28
C GLU A 24 6.59 19.67 -18.95
N LYS A 25 7.70 19.22 -19.53
CA LYS A 25 8.52 20.02 -20.44
C LYS A 25 7.83 20.14 -21.81
N ALA A 26 6.75 20.91 -21.86
CA ALA A 26 5.93 21.08 -23.05
C ALA A 26 5.37 22.51 -23.14
N LEU A 27 5.09 22.96 -24.38
CA LEU A 27 4.40 24.22 -24.66
C LEU A 27 2.94 23.94 -25.03
N ILE A 28 2.03 24.79 -24.57
CA ILE A 28 0.60 24.77 -24.91
C ILE A 28 0.36 25.92 -25.88
N VAL A 29 -0.09 25.62 -27.09
CA VAL A 29 -0.46 26.62 -28.10
C VAL A 29 -1.97 26.68 -28.17
N HIS A 30 -2.53 27.80 -27.74
CA HIS A 30 -3.95 28.10 -27.90
C HIS A 30 -4.19 28.57 -29.34
N TYR A 31 -5.25 28.10 -29.98
CA TYR A 31 -5.65 28.58 -31.30
C TYR A 31 -7.16 28.53 -31.46
N GLU A 32 -7.69 29.42 -32.29
CA GLU A 32 -9.11 29.51 -32.57
C GLU A 32 -9.35 29.06 -34.02
N VAL A 33 -10.30 28.15 -34.21
CA VAL A 33 -10.77 27.76 -35.55
C VAL A 33 -12.12 28.41 -35.79
N GLU A 34 -12.17 29.31 -36.77
CA GLU A 34 -13.38 29.95 -37.25
C GLU A 34 -13.81 29.27 -38.55
N ALA A 35 -14.97 28.60 -38.54
CA ALA A 35 -15.55 27.99 -39.71
C ALA A 35 -16.72 28.85 -40.19
N THR A 36 -16.58 29.45 -41.38
CA THR A 36 -17.63 30.26 -41.99
C THR A 36 -18.21 29.55 -43.19
N ILE A 37 -19.53 29.34 -43.19
CA ILE A 37 -20.29 28.82 -44.33
C ILE A 37 -20.70 30.01 -45.20
N LEU A 38 -20.24 30.01 -46.46
CA LEU A 38 -20.55 31.06 -47.44
C LEU A 38 -21.71 30.60 -48.34
N GLY A 39 -22.68 31.49 -48.56
CA GLY A 39 -23.76 31.29 -49.54
C GLY A 39 -23.29 31.51 -50.99
N GLU A 40 -24.16 31.26 -51.98
CA GLU A 40 -23.80 31.27 -53.41
C GLU A 40 -23.19 32.59 -53.93
N MET A 41 -23.49 33.73 -53.28
CA MET A 41 -22.96 35.06 -53.65
C MET A 41 -21.70 35.46 -52.89
N GLY A 42 -21.15 34.58 -52.03
CA GLY A 42 -19.95 34.85 -51.22
C GLY A 42 -20.21 35.53 -49.87
N ASP A 43 -21.47 35.73 -49.50
CA ASP A 43 -21.87 36.32 -48.22
C ASP A 43 -21.86 35.28 -47.07
N PRO A 44 -21.36 35.64 -45.87
CA PRO A 44 -21.29 34.71 -44.74
C PRO A 44 -22.68 34.44 -44.13
N MET A 45 -23.10 33.17 -44.11
CA MET A 45 -24.42 32.75 -43.61
C MET A 45 -24.39 32.20 -42.17
N LEU A 46 -23.34 31.48 -41.77
CA LEU A 46 -23.15 30.98 -40.41
C LEU A 46 -21.65 30.89 -40.06
N GLY A 47 -21.29 31.34 -38.87
CA GLY A 47 -19.91 31.27 -38.34
C GLY A 47 -19.88 30.60 -36.98
N GLU A 48 -19.15 29.50 -36.85
CA GLU A 48 -18.90 28.84 -35.57
C GLU A 48 -17.42 29.01 -35.19
N ARG A 49 -17.17 29.36 -33.92
CA ARG A 49 -15.82 29.57 -33.37
C ARG A 49 -15.58 28.54 -32.29
N LYS A 50 -14.48 27.80 -32.41
CA LYS A 50 -14.05 26.82 -31.41
C LYS A 50 -12.62 27.13 -30.98
N GLU A 51 -12.43 27.27 -29.66
CA GLU A 51 -11.12 27.38 -29.03
C GLU A 51 -10.52 25.98 -28.85
N CYS A 52 -9.28 25.81 -29.29
CA CYS A 52 -8.56 24.55 -29.23
C CYS A 52 -7.16 24.77 -28.64
N GLN A 53 -6.56 23.70 -28.13
CA GLN A 53 -5.22 23.71 -27.56
C GLN A 53 -4.37 22.61 -28.21
N LYS A 54 -3.10 22.91 -28.50
CA LYS A 54 -2.12 21.93 -28.99
C LYS A 54 -0.93 21.87 -28.04
N ILE A 55 -0.61 20.68 -27.55
CA ILE A 55 0.55 20.46 -26.67
C ILE A 55 1.75 20.03 -27.50
N ILE A 56 2.86 20.75 -27.39
CA ILE A 56 4.15 20.47 -28.03
C ILE A 56 5.11 19.94 -26.96
N ARG A 57 5.33 18.62 -26.92
CA ARG A 57 6.22 17.96 -25.96
C ARG A 57 7.68 18.05 -26.41
N LEU A 58 8.55 18.55 -25.54
CA LEU A 58 9.96 18.82 -25.86
C LEU A 58 10.85 17.71 -25.29
N LYS A 59 10.85 16.55 -25.95
CA LYS A 59 11.58 15.34 -25.51
C LYS A 59 13.09 15.55 -25.35
N SER A 60 13.68 16.55 -26.02
CA SER A 60 15.13 16.84 -26.03
C SER A 60 15.54 18.03 -25.16
N LEU A 61 14.66 18.59 -24.32
CA LEU A 61 14.96 19.75 -23.48
C LEU A 61 15.70 19.36 -22.18
N ASN A 62 17.02 19.53 -22.17
CA ASN A 62 17.92 19.32 -21.03
C ASN A 62 18.77 20.59 -20.75
N ALA A 63 19.59 20.58 -19.70
CA ALA A 63 20.36 21.75 -19.26
C ALA A 63 21.40 22.27 -20.30
N ASN A 64 21.76 21.45 -21.29
CA ASN A 64 22.74 21.77 -22.33
C ASN A 64 22.08 22.04 -23.70
N THR A 65 20.75 22.04 -23.78
CA THR A 65 20.04 22.29 -25.03
C THR A 65 20.14 23.77 -25.43
N ASP A 66 20.56 24.04 -26.66
CA ASP A 66 20.52 25.38 -27.25
C ASP A 66 19.07 25.80 -27.52
N ILE A 67 18.57 26.73 -26.70
CA ILE A 67 17.19 27.19 -26.76
C ILE A 67 16.88 27.90 -28.07
N SER A 68 17.84 28.64 -28.64
CA SER A 68 17.60 29.44 -29.84
C SER A 68 17.48 28.60 -31.11
N SER A 69 18.17 27.46 -31.19
CA SER A 69 17.96 26.50 -32.29
C SER A 69 16.67 25.70 -32.09
N LEU A 70 16.35 25.31 -30.84
CA LEU A 70 15.11 24.60 -30.54
C LEU A 70 13.86 25.45 -30.81
N ALA A 71 13.86 26.73 -30.42
CA ALA A 71 12.75 27.63 -30.67
C ALA A 71 12.47 27.81 -32.18
N ARG A 72 13.53 28.01 -32.98
CA ARG A 72 13.41 28.09 -34.45
C ARG A 72 12.78 26.82 -35.01
N LYS A 73 13.24 25.65 -34.58
CA LYS A 73 12.68 24.36 -35.00
C LYS A 73 11.21 24.22 -34.60
N VAL A 74 10.83 24.61 -33.39
CA VAL A 74 9.44 24.56 -32.91
C VAL A 74 8.52 25.47 -33.73
N VAL A 75 8.99 26.67 -34.11
CA VAL A 75 8.24 27.61 -34.95
C VAL A 75 8.14 27.12 -36.40
N GLU A 76 9.20 26.51 -36.94
CA GLU A 76 9.19 25.93 -38.30
C GLU A 76 8.27 24.71 -38.41
N GLU A 77 8.27 23.82 -37.40
CA GLU A 77 7.46 22.60 -37.39
C GLU A 77 5.99 22.86 -37.01
N CYS A 78 5.69 23.94 -36.28
CA CYS A 78 4.33 24.26 -35.83
C CYS A 78 3.70 25.44 -36.59
N LYS A 79 2.93 25.12 -37.64
CA LYS A 79 2.17 26.10 -38.45
C LYS A 79 1.15 26.97 -37.68
N LEU A 80 0.90 26.66 -36.41
CA LEU A 80 0.00 27.43 -35.53
C LEU A 80 0.71 28.59 -34.83
N ILE A 81 2.04 28.60 -34.81
CA ILE A 81 2.87 29.65 -34.22
C ILE A 81 3.35 30.58 -35.35
N HIS A 82 3.03 31.87 -35.25
CA HIS A 82 3.50 32.84 -36.25
C HIS A 82 5.00 33.13 -36.06
N PRO A 83 5.81 33.30 -37.13
CA PRO A 83 7.25 33.57 -37.03
C PRO A 83 7.64 34.77 -36.17
N SER A 84 6.73 35.75 -36.02
CA SER A 84 6.94 36.91 -35.13
C SER A 84 6.96 36.57 -33.63
N LYS A 85 6.46 35.39 -33.23
CA LYS A 85 6.45 34.92 -31.84
C LYS A 85 7.69 34.11 -31.45
N LEU A 86 8.73 34.09 -32.29
CA LEU A 86 9.96 33.34 -32.03
C LEU A 86 10.61 33.70 -30.68
N ALA A 87 10.69 34.99 -30.35
CA ALA A 87 11.27 35.46 -29.08
C ALA A 87 10.45 35.01 -27.85
N GLU A 88 9.12 34.94 -27.99
CA GLU A 88 8.21 34.46 -26.94
C GLU A 88 8.44 32.95 -26.70
N VAL A 89 8.57 32.16 -27.78
CA VAL A 89 8.88 30.72 -27.69
C VAL A 89 10.26 30.49 -27.06
N GLU A 90 11.29 31.26 -27.43
CA GLU A 90 12.61 31.19 -26.80
C GLU A 90 12.53 31.43 -25.29
N GLN A 91 11.78 32.45 -24.85
CA GLN A 91 11.64 32.78 -23.44
C GLN A 91 10.92 31.67 -22.65
N LEU A 92 9.86 31.08 -23.21
CA LEU A 92 9.12 29.98 -22.57
C LEU A 92 9.96 28.70 -22.48
N LEU A 93 10.77 28.42 -23.50
CA LEU A 93 11.74 27.31 -23.49
C LEU A 93 12.84 27.53 -22.45
N TYR A 94 13.34 28.77 -22.32
CA TYR A 94 14.29 29.15 -21.27
C TYR A 94 13.70 28.97 -19.87
N TYR A 95 12.43 29.35 -19.68
CA TYR A 95 11.72 29.11 -18.43
C TYR A 95 11.59 27.61 -18.14
N LEU A 96 11.19 26.79 -19.11
CA LEU A 96 11.07 25.33 -18.94
C LEU A 96 12.42 24.64 -18.69
N GLN A 97 13.53 25.16 -19.23
CA GLN A 97 14.87 24.62 -18.99
C GLN A 97 15.36 24.92 -17.57
N ASN A 98 15.06 26.12 -17.05
CA ASN A 98 15.51 26.57 -15.73
C ASN A 98 14.50 26.34 -14.60
N ARG A 99 13.33 25.79 -14.93
CA ARG A 99 12.32 25.38 -13.96
C ARG A 99 12.91 24.28 -13.08
N ARG A 100 13.29 24.63 -11.85
CA ARG A 100 13.69 23.65 -10.83
C ARG A 100 12.53 22.67 -10.66
N ASP A 101 12.82 21.37 -10.81
CA ASP A 101 11.86 20.31 -10.52
C ASP A 101 11.40 20.47 -9.06
N THR A 102 10.21 21.03 -8.86
CA THR A 102 9.54 21.15 -7.56
C THR A 102 8.97 19.80 -7.13
N SER A 103 9.75 18.73 -7.26
CA SER A 103 9.51 17.39 -6.72
C SER A 103 10.29 17.14 -5.42
N SER A 104 10.97 18.16 -4.89
CA SER A 104 11.72 18.12 -3.62
C SER A 104 11.28 19.19 -2.60
N ALA A 105 10.01 19.58 -2.62
CA ALA A 105 9.40 20.34 -1.53
C ALA A 105 8.26 19.50 -0.92
N LYS A 106 8.37 19.28 0.39
CA LYS A 106 7.45 18.53 1.25
C LYS A 106 6.00 19.06 1.10
N GLU A 107 5.22 18.42 0.25
CA GLU A 107 3.77 18.35 0.44
C GLU A 107 3.45 16.98 1.03
N LYS A 108 2.76 16.98 2.16
CA LYS A 108 2.09 15.81 2.73
C LYS A 108 1.03 15.35 1.71
N LYS A 109 1.47 14.61 0.69
CA LYS A 109 0.57 13.77 -0.10
C LYS A 109 0.19 12.61 0.80
N GLU A 110 -1.08 12.55 1.18
CA GLU A 110 -1.71 11.28 1.54
C GLU A 110 -1.29 10.26 0.47
N LYS A 111 -0.55 9.23 0.89
CA LYS A 111 -0.15 8.14 0.01
C LYS A 111 -1.44 7.48 -0.48
N SER A 112 -1.87 7.79 -1.71
CA SER A 112 -2.98 7.09 -2.32
C SER A 112 -2.59 5.61 -2.41
N SER A 113 -3.43 4.75 -1.85
CA SER A 113 -3.18 3.31 -1.79
C SER A 113 -3.50 2.58 -3.10
N LYS A 114 -3.65 3.32 -4.21
CA LYS A 114 -3.95 2.76 -5.53
C LYS A 114 -2.64 2.46 -6.27
N PRO A 115 -2.47 1.26 -6.85
CA PRO A 115 -1.33 0.96 -7.71
C PRO A 115 -1.25 1.99 -8.85
N LYS A 116 -0.04 2.35 -9.28
CA LYS A 116 0.13 3.20 -10.46
C LYS A 116 -0.32 2.44 -11.71
N ASP A 117 -0.93 3.17 -12.64
CA ASP A 117 -1.37 2.59 -13.90
C ASP A 117 -0.20 1.92 -14.64
N PRO A 118 -0.46 0.81 -15.36
CA PRO A 118 0.59 0.14 -16.12
C PRO A 118 1.23 1.11 -17.11
N PRO A 119 2.58 1.22 -17.16
CA PRO A 119 3.22 1.91 -18.26
C PRO A 119 2.91 1.18 -19.57
N PRO A 120 2.86 1.89 -20.71
CA PRO A 120 2.82 1.26 -22.03
C PRO A 120 3.96 0.26 -22.18
N PHE A 121 3.68 -0.89 -22.78
CA PHE A 121 4.71 -1.88 -23.11
C PHE A 121 5.72 -1.33 -24.11
N GLU A 122 7.01 -1.51 -23.80
CA GLU A 122 8.08 -1.40 -24.80
C GLU A 122 7.90 -2.53 -25.84
N GLY A 123 7.24 -2.19 -26.94
CA GLY A 123 6.86 -3.13 -28.01
C GLY A 123 5.43 -2.95 -28.54
N MET A 124 4.61 -2.10 -27.90
CA MET A 124 3.25 -1.73 -28.38
C MET A 124 3.22 -0.43 -29.19
N GLU A 125 4.35 0.24 -29.37
CA GLU A 125 4.42 1.44 -30.21
C GLU A 125 4.43 1.00 -31.67
N ILE A 126 3.24 0.95 -32.27
CA ILE A 126 3.11 0.98 -33.72
C ILE A 126 3.50 2.39 -34.17
N ASP A 127 4.29 2.51 -35.24
CA ASP A 127 4.62 3.82 -35.83
C ASP A 127 3.38 4.57 -36.35
N GLU A 128 2.29 3.84 -36.56
CA GLU A 128 0.99 4.35 -37.02
C GLU A 128 0.23 5.04 -35.88
N VAL A 129 -0.40 6.18 -36.19
CA VAL A 129 -1.25 6.92 -35.25
C VAL A 129 -2.71 6.60 -35.53
N ALA A 130 -3.35 5.91 -34.59
CA ALA A 130 -4.77 5.57 -34.71
C ALA A 130 -5.67 6.81 -34.70
N ASN A 131 -6.73 6.75 -35.49
CA ASN A 131 -7.76 7.78 -35.61
C ASN A 131 -9.14 7.12 -35.40
N ILE A 132 -9.98 7.75 -34.59
CA ILE A 132 -11.30 7.21 -34.22
C ILE A 132 -12.26 7.09 -35.40
N ASN A 133 -12.00 7.82 -36.48
CA ASN A 133 -12.81 7.74 -37.71
C ASN A 133 -12.54 6.47 -38.52
N ASP A 134 -11.40 5.81 -38.31
CA ASP A 134 -10.98 4.64 -39.08
C ASP A 134 -11.34 3.32 -38.36
N MET A 135 -12.31 3.38 -37.44
CA MET A 135 -12.71 2.24 -36.60
C MET A 135 -13.17 1.03 -37.39
N ASP A 136 -13.86 1.23 -38.52
CA ASP A 136 -14.33 0.11 -39.36
C ASP A 136 -13.15 -0.68 -39.93
N GLU A 137 -12.08 -0.01 -40.38
CA GLU A 137 -10.86 -0.66 -40.86
C GLU A 137 -10.19 -1.47 -39.75
N TYR A 138 -10.17 -0.93 -38.52
CA TYR A 138 -9.57 -1.62 -37.38
C TYR A 138 -10.38 -2.86 -36.97
N ILE A 139 -11.71 -2.82 -37.12
CA ILE A 139 -12.61 -3.94 -36.87
C ILE A 139 -12.42 -5.04 -37.92
N GLU A 140 -12.24 -4.70 -39.20
CA GLU A 140 -11.97 -5.67 -40.28
C GLU A 140 -10.72 -6.51 -39.97
N LEU A 141 -9.65 -5.88 -39.50
CA LEU A 141 -8.42 -6.56 -39.10
C LEU A 141 -8.64 -7.62 -37.99
N LEU A 142 -9.71 -7.52 -37.18
CA LEU A 142 -10.03 -8.50 -36.14
C LEU A 142 -10.64 -9.81 -36.69
N TYR A 143 -10.98 -9.87 -37.98
CA TYR A 143 -11.50 -11.08 -38.64
C TYR A 143 -10.43 -11.85 -39.42
N GLU A 144 -9.27 -11.24 -39.65
CA GLU A 144 -8.16 -11.79 -40.42
C GLU A 144 -7.24 -12.70 -39.58
N ASP A 145 -5.99 -12.90 -40.04
CA ASP A 145 -4.99 -13.71 -39.36
C ASP A 145 -4.48 -13.08 -38.05
N ILE A 146 -3.76 -13.86 -37.24
CA ILE A 146 -3.24 -13.41 -35.92
C ILE A 146 -2.40 -12.12 -35.99
N PRO A 147 -1.50 -11.91 -36.97
CA PRO A 147 -0.75 -10.66 -37.08
C PRO A 147 -1.65 -9.43 -37.30
N ASP A 148 -2.67 -9.56 -38.14
CA ASP A 148 -3.63 -8.49 -38.41
C ASP A 148 -4.52 -8.20 -37.20
N LYS A 149 -4.96 -9.25 -36.49
CA LYS A 149 -5.67 -9.11 -35.21
C LYS A 149 -4.83 -8.37 -34.16
N VAL A 150 -3.53 -8.66 -34.08
CA VAL A 150 -2.61 -7.95 -33.17
C VAL A 150 -2.52 -6.47 -33.56
N ARG A 151 -2.37 -6.16 -34.85
CA ARG A 151 -2.34 -4.78 -35.36
C ARG A 151 -3.65 -4.04 -35.09
N GLY A 152 -4.80 -4.61 -35.47
CA GLY A 152 -6.11 -4.01 -35.26
C GLY A 152 -6.41 -3.75 -33.78
N SER A 153 -6.13 -4.73 -32.92
CA SER A 153 -6.30 -4.56 -31.46
C SER A 153 -5.36 -3.51 -30.86
N ALA A 154 -4.14 -3.35 -31.38
CA ALA A 154 -3.19 -2.34 -30.92
C ALA A 154 -3.62 -0.91 -31.32
N LEU A 155 -4.16 -0.72 -32.52
CA LEU A 155 -4.73 0.56 -32.97
C LEU A 155 -5.94 0.97 -32.12
N ILE A 156 -6.86 0.03 -31.86
CA ILE A 156 -8.01 0.29 -30.96
C ILE A 156 -7.54 0.59 -29.53
N LEU A 157 -6.50 -0.10 -29.05
CA LEU A 157 -5.90 0.18 -27.74
C LEU A 157 -5.33 1.60 -27.66
N GLN A 158 -4.67 2.09 -28.72
CA GLN A 158 -4.16 3.45 -28.76
C GLN A 158 -5.29 4.48 -28.59
N LEU A 159 -6.45 4.23 -29.21
CA LEU A 159 -7.64 5.06 -29.01
C LEU A 159 -8.18 4.96 -27.58
N ALA A 160 -8.31 3.75 -27.04
CA ALA A 160 -8.87 3.50 -25.70
C ALA A 160 -8.00 4.04 -24.55
N ARG A 161 -6.71 4.30 -24.79
CA ARG A 161 -5.82 4.95 -23.80
C ARG A 161 -6.17 6.42 -23.58
N ASN A 162 -6.86 7.07 -24.51
CA ASN A 162 -7.38 8.41 -24.30
C ASN A 162 -8.78 8.32 -23.66
N PRO A 163 -8.97 8.77 -22.40
CA PRO A 163 -10.26 8.71 -21.73
C PRO A 163 -11.40 9.37 -22.51
N ASP A 164 -11.12 10.44 -23.26
CA ASP A 164 -12.11 11.18 -24.05
C ASP A 164 -12.75 10.31 -25.16
N ASN A 165 -12.02 9.31 -25.65
CA ASN A 165 -12.49 8.41 -26.69
C ASN A 165 -13.36 7.27 -26.14
N LEU A 166 -13.38 7.03 -24.83
CA LEU A 166 -14.04 5.86 -24.25
C LEU A 166 -15.56 5.89 -24.45
N GLU A 167 -16.18 7.07 -24.38
CA GLU A 167 -17.63 7.20 -24.61
C GLU A 167 -18.00 6.88 -26.07
N GLU A 168 -17.19 7.31 -27.03
CA GLU A 168 -17.42 7.01 -28.44
C GLU A 168 -17.14 5.52 -28.75
N LEU A 169 -16.08 4.95 -28.18
CA LEU A 169 -15.78 3.52 -28.30
C LEU A 169 -16.86 2.65 -27.65
N LEU A 170 -17.52 3.14 -26.58
CA LEU A 170 -18.64 2.45 -25.94
C LEU A 170 -19.84 2.30 -26.87
N LEU A 171 -20.11 3.32 -27.70
CA LEU A 171 -21.22 3.32 -28.66
C LEU A 171 -20.97 2.33 -29.82
N ASN A 172 -19.72 1.93 -30.04
CA ASN A 172 -19.34 0.98 -31.07
C ASN A 172 -19.44 -0.47 -30.56
N GLU A 173 -20.68 -0.95 -30.41
CA GLU A 173 -20.97 -2.32 -29.92
C GLU A 173 -20.37 -3.42 -30.81
N THR A 174 -20.22 -3.16 -32.11
CA THR A 174 -19.60 -4.09 -33.07
C THR A 174 -18.12 -4.28 -32.78
N ALA A 175 -17.37 -3.20 -32.50
CA ALA A 175 -15.97 -3.29 -32.08
C ALA A 175 -15.82 -4.08 -30.78
N LEU A 176 -16.61 -3.74 -29.76
CA LEU A 176 -16.56 -4.41 -28.45
C LEU A 176 -16.95 -5.89 -28.54
N GLY A 177 -17.97 -6.21 -29.35
CA GLY A 177 -18.37 -7.57 -29.65
C GLY A 177 -17.27 -8.37 -30.37
N ALA A 178 -16.63 -7.77 -31.37
CA ALA A 178 -15.51 -8.39 -32.09
C ALA A 178 -14.32 -8.66 -31.16
N LEU A 179 -13.92 -7.67 -30.35
CA LEU A 179 -12.85 -7.82 -29.36
C LEU A 179 -13.15 -8.93 -28.34
N ALA A 180 -14.38 -8.96 -27.81
CA ALA A 180 -14.78 -10.00 -26.85
C ALA A 180 -14.81 -11.41 -27.47
N ARG A 181 -15.19 -11.52 -28.76
CA ARG A 181 -15.13 -12.78 -29.52
C ARG A 181 -13.68 -13.22 -29.73
N VAL A 182 -12.82 -12.34 -30.23
CA VAL A 182 -11.41 -12.63 -30.47
C VAL A 182 -10.70 -13.03 -29.18
N LEU A 183 -10.95 -12.33 -28.07
CA LEU A 183 -10.38 -12.71 -26.77
C LEU A 183 -10.88 -14.09 -26.29
N ARG A 184 -12.05 -14.55 -26.72
CA ARG A 184 -12.58 -15.86 -26.33
C ARG A 184 -11.97 -16.99 -27.15
N GLU A 185 -11.75 -16.75 -28.43
CA GLU A 185 -11.33 -17.76 -29.42
C GLU A 185 -9.80 -17.85 -29.52
N ASP A 186 -9.10 -16.72 -29.52
CA ASP A 186 -7.71 -16.64 -30.00
C ASP A 186 -6.67 -16.26 -28.93
N TRP A 187 -7.07 -16.02 -27.68
CA TRP A 187 -6.16 -15.59 -26.61
C TRP A 187 -5.01 -16.56 -26.35
N LYS A 188 -5.18 -17.86 -26.62
CA LYS A 188 -4.13 -18.88 -26.47
C LYS A 188 -3.06 -18.80 -27.56
N GLN A 189 -3.42 -18.24 -28.72
CA GLN A 189 -2.54 -18.18 -29.88
C GLN A 189 -1.50 -17.05 -29.72
N SER A 190 -1.89 -15.92 -29.14
CA SER A 190 -1.01 -14.76 -28.93
C SER A 190 -1.26 -14.08 -27.59
N VAL A 191 -0.24 -14.09 -26.74
CA VAL A 191 -0.23 -13.36 -25.45
C VAL A 191 -0.36 -11.85 -25.67
N GLU A 192 0.23 -11.34 -26.75
CA GLU A 192 0.19 -9.92 -27.10
C GLU A 192 -1.22 -9.49 -27.50
N LEU A 193 -1.90 -10.28 -28.34
CA LEU A 193 -3.31 -10.07 -28.69
C LEU A 193 -4.20 -10.05 -27.45
N ALA A 194 -4.04 -11.04 -26.58
CA ALA A 194 -4.79 -11.11 -25.32
C ALA A 194 -4.52 -9.88 -24.44
N THR A 195 -3.27 -9.44 -24.36
CA THR A 195 -2.86 -8.27 -23.57
C THR A 195 -3.48 -6.99 -24.14
N ASN A 196 -3.46 -6.79 -25.45
CA ASN A 196 -4.05 -5.61 -26.09
C ASN A 196 -5.55 -5.51 -25.78
N ILE A 197 -6.28 -6.60 -25.99
CA ILE A 197 -7.73 -6.62 -25.79
C ILE A 197 -8.08 -6.44 -24.30
N ILE A 198 -7.36 -7.10 -23.39
CA ILE A 198 -7.59 -6.91 -21.95
C ILE A 198 -7.25 -5.49 -21.53
N TYR A 199 -6.21 -4.87 -22.09
CA TYR A 199 -5.87 -3.48 -21.82
C TYR A 199 -7.01 -2.55 -22.25
N ILE A 200 -7.60 -2.74 -23.44
CA ILE A 200 -8.78 -1.95 -23.86
C ILE A 200 -9.87 -2.01 -22.79
N PHE A 201 -10.25 -3.21 -22.33
CA PHE A 201 -11.26 -3.35 -21.28
C PHE A 201 -10.79 -2.85 -19.90
N PHE A 202 -9.48 -2.85 -19.63
CA PHE A 202 -8.92 -2.22 -18.44
C PHE A 202 -9.11 -0.70 -18.47
N CYS A 203 -8.93 -0.04 -19.61
CA CYS A 203 -9.23 1.39 -19.75
C CYS A 203 -10.68 1.69 -19.36
N PHE A 204 -11.64 0.90 -19.87
CA PHE A 204 -13.04 0.99 -19.44
C PHE A 204 -13.21 0.72 -17.94
N SER A 205 -12.51 -0.26 -17.36
CA SER A 205 -12.65 -0.64 -15.95
C SER A 205 -12.25 0.47 -14.96
N SER A 206 -11.51 1.47 -15.41
CA SER A 206 -11.09 2.61 -14.59
C SER A 206 -12.28 3.47 -14.14
N PHE A 207 -13.43 3.35 -14.80
CA PHE A 207 -14.66 4.07 -14.48
C PHE A 207 -15.78 3.08 -14.12
N SER A 208 -16.33 3.20 -12.92
CA SER A 208 -17.35 2.26 -12.41
C SER A 208 -18.62 2.23 -13.29
N GLN A 209 -18.93 3.31 -14.01
CA GLN A 209 -20.03 3.37 -14.98
C GLN A 209 -19.91 2.35 -16.13
N PHE A 210 -18.69 1.94 -16.50
CA PHE A 210 -18.45 0.96 -17.56
C PHE A 210 -18.34 -0.48 -17.04
N HIS A 211 -18.42 -0.73 -15.73
CA HIS A 211 -18.31 -2.10 -15.19
C HIS A 211 -19.45 -3.03 -15.66
N GLY A 212 -20.63 -2.46 -15.92
CA GLY A 212 -21.77 -3.18 -16.51
C GLY A 212 -21.44 -3.76 -17.90
N LEU A 213 -20.72 -3.00 -18.73
CA LEU A 213 -20.24 -3.42 -20.06
C LEU A 213 -19.29 -4.62 -19.97
N ILE A 214 -18.30 -4.52 -19.09
CA ILE A 214 -17.28 -5.56 -18.89
C ILE A 214 -17.92 -6.86 -18.40
N THR A 215 -18.94 -6.72 -17.56
CA THR A 215 -19.77 -7.84 -17.08
C THR A 215 -20.63 -8.44 -18.20
N HIS A 216 -21.25 -7.60 -19.03
CA HIS A 216 -22.08 -8.01 -20.17
C HIS A 216 -21.31 -8.92 -21.12
N TYR A 217 -20.09 -8.53 -21.53
CA TYR A 217 -19.23 -9.34 -22.39
C TYR A 217 -18.48 -10.48 -21.66
N LYS A 218 -18.68 -10.63 -20.35
CA LYS A 218 -18.03 -11.63 -19.49
C LYS A 218 -16.50 -11.52 -19.47
N ILE A 219 -15.95 -10.33 -19.68
CA ILE A 219 -14.50 -10.11 -19.79
C ILE A 219 -13.78 -10.46 -18.48
N GLY A 220 -14.36 -10.13 -17.32
CA GLY A 220 -13.77 -10.52 -16.02
C GLY A 220 -13.61 -12.04 -15.87
N ALA A 221 -14.60 -12.82 -16.31
CA ALA A 221 -14.52 -14.28 -16.28
C ALA A 221 -13.48 -14.83 -17.28
N LEU A 222 -13.31 -14.19 -18.44
CA LEU A 222 -12.27 -14.54 -19.41
C LEU A 222 -10.87 -14.21 -18.85
N CYS A 223 -10.69 -13.04 -18.23
CA CYS A 223 -9.43 -12.65 -17.59
C CYS A 223 -8.99 -13.67 -16.54
N MET A 224 -9.91 -14.13 -15.68
CA MET A 224 -9.64 -15.21 -14.73
C MET A 224 -9.11 -16.46 -15.42
N ASN A 225 -9.79 -16.95 -16.48
CA ASN A 225 -9.35 -18.16 -17.18
C ASN A 225 -7.95 -18.00 -17.83
N ILE A 226 -7.67 -16.80 -18.36
CA ILE A 226 -6.38 -16.48 -19.00
C ILE A 226 -5.26 -16.45 -17.96
N ILE A 227 -5.48 -15.80 -16.81
CA ILE A 227 -4.51 -15.75 -15.71
C ILE A 227 -4.22 -17.17 -15.20
N ASP A 228 -5.24 -17.99 -14.95
CA ASP A 228 -5.05 -19.37 -14.45
C ASP A 228 -4.21 -20.21 -15.42
N HIS A 229 -4.50 -20.09 -16.73
CA HIS A 229 -3.73 -20.76 -17.76
C HIS A 229 -2.27 -20.30 -17.81
N GLU A 230 -2.01 -18.99 -17.76
CA GLU A 230 -0.64 -18.48 -17.85
C GLU A 230 0.17 -18.77 -16.59
N LEU A 231 -0.46 -18.83 -15.41
CA LEU A 231 0.18 -19.30 -14.18
C LEU A 231 0.54 -20.79 -14.27
N LYS A 232 -0.38 -21.66 -14.72
CA LYS A 232 -0.09 -23.09 -14.93
C LYS A 232 0.99 -23.31 -15.99
N ARG A 233 0.95 -22.54 -17.08
CA ARG A 233 1.98 -22.56 -18.12
C ARG A 233 3.34 -22.20 -17.54
N HIS A 234 3.40 -21.18 -16.68
CA HIS A 234 4.65 -20.79 -16.02
C HIS A 234 5.22 -21.90 -15.12
N GLU A 235 4.38 -22.55 -14.32
CA GLU A 235 4.77 -23.69 -13.48
C GLU A 235 5.41 -24.82 -14.32
N LEU A 236 4.78 -25.20 -15.44
CA LEU A 236 5.32 -26.22 -16.35
C LEU A 236 6.69 -25.83 -16.92
N TRP A 237 6.88 -24.56 -17.27
CA TRP A 237 8.18 -24.06 -17.75
C TRP A 237 9.25 -24.07 -16.65
N GLN A 238 8.89 -23.73 -15.41
CA GLN A 238 9.80 -23.80 -14.27
C GLN A 238 10.22 -25.25 -13.98
N GLU A 239 9.30 -26.20 -14.07
CA GLU A 239 9.60 -27.63 -13.94
C GLU A 239 10.56 -28.13 -15.02
N GLU A 240 10.33 -27.76 -16.30
CA GLU A 240 11.22 -28.11 -17.41
C GLU A 240 12.63 -27.53 -17.20
N LEU A 241 12.72 -26.26 -16.80
CA LEU A 241 14.01 -25.62 -16.50
C LEU A 241 14.73 -26.30 -15.34
N THR A 242 14.01 -26.69 -14.30
CA THR A 242 14.60 -27.37 -13.14
C THR A 242 15.14 -28.74 -13.53
N LYS A 243 14.41 -29.50 -14.36
CA LYS A 243 14.88 -30.80 -14.89
C LYS A 243 16.14 -30.64 -15.74
N LYS A 244 16.18 -29.67 -16.65
CA LYS A 244 17.36 -29.40 -17.49
C LYS A 244 18.55 -28.90 -16.67
N LYS A 245 18.32 -28.08 -15.64
CA LYS A 245 19.38 -27.61 -14.74
C LYS A 245 20.04 -28.77 -14.00
N LYS A 246 19.24 -29.70 -13.43
CA LYS A 246 19.77 -30.89 -12.77
C LYS A 246 20.63 -31.75 -13.71
N ALA A 247 20.20 -31.95 -14.95
CA ALA A 247 20.98 -32.68 -15.94
C ALA A 247 22.33 -32.00 -16.27
N VAL A 248 22.39 -30.66 -16.25
CA VAL A 248 23.65 -29.91 -16.41
C VAL A 248 24.54 -30.05 -15.16
N ASP A 249 23.95 -30.03 -13.96
CA ASP A 249 24.69 -30.17 -12.71
C ASP A 249 25.29 -31.58 -12.52
N GLU A 250 24.65 -32.61 -13.10
CA GLU A 250 25.14 -34.00 -13.11
C GLU A 250 26.30 -34.24 -14.09
N ASP A 251 26.40 -33.46 -15.17
CA ASP A 251 27.41 -33.60 -16.22
C ASP A 251 27.99 -32.23 -16.64
N LEU A 252 28.85 -31.69 -15.76
CA LEU A 252 29.43 -30.35 -15.88
C LEU A 252 30.30 -30.14 -17.13
N GLU A 253 30.85 -31.21 -17.70
CA GLU A 253 31.71 -31.15 -18.89
C GLU A 253 30.90 -31.11 -20.21
N ASN A 254 29.60 -31.41 -20.15
CA ASN A 254 28.72 -31.51 -21.31
C ASN A 254 28.25 -30.14 -21.82
N GLN A 255 29.08 -29.55 -22.70
CA GLN A 255 28.80 -28.25 -23.31
C GLN A 255 27.49 -28.21 -24.10
N THR A 256 27.02 -29.34 -24.63
CA THR A 256 25.75 -29.43 -25.36
C THR A 256 24.54 -29.23 -24.44
N LEU A 257 24.51 -29.89 -23.29
CA LEU A 257 23.44 -29.71 -22.29
C LEU A 257 23.38 -28.27 -21.77
N LYS A 258 24.55 -27.67 -21.52
CA LYS A 258 24.64 -26.27 -21.10
C LYS A 258 24.07 -25.30 -22.13
N LYS A 259 24.42 -25.47 -23.42
CA LYS A 259 23.88 -24.65 -24.51
C LYS A 259 22.37 -24.82 -24.68
N GLU A 260 21.86 -26.04 -24.51
CA GLU A 260 20.42 -26.30 -24.59
C GLU A 260 19.66 -25.63 -23.44
N TYR A 261 20.18 -25.74 -22.20
CA TYR A 261 19.66 -25.06 -21.03
C TYR A 261 19.62 -23.54 -21.23
N GLU A 262 20.72 -22.92 -21.67
CA GLU A 262 20.78 -21.48 -21.94
C GLU A 262 19.75 -21.03 -22.99
N LYS A 263 19.53 -21.83 -24.04
CA LYS A 263 18.51 -21.56 -25.07
C LYS A 263 17.09 -21.65 -24.51
N THR A 264 16.78 -22.68 -23.72
CA THR A 264 15.47 -22.82 -23.07
C THR A 264 15.25 -21.69 -22.06
N PHE A 265 16.29 -21.31 -21.30
CA PHE A 265 16.24 -20.21 -20.33
C PHE A 265 15.95 -18.85 -21.00
N LYS A 266 16.60 -18.53 -22.13
CA LYS A 266 16.29 -17.31 -22.89
C LYS A 266 14.85 -17.28 -23.40
N LYS A 267 14.31 -18.41 -23.87
CA LYS A 267 12.89 -18.51 -24.28
C LYS A 267 11.95 -18.28 -23.09
N TYR A 268 12.26 -18.86 -21.95
CA TYR A 268 11.51 -18.67 -20.72
C TYR A 268 11.52 -17.20 -20.27
N GLN A 269 12.67 -16.53 -20.28
CA GLN A 269 12.77 -15.11 -19.95
C GLN A 269 11.87 -14.25 -20.86
N GLY A 270 11.91 -14.50 -22.17
CA GLY A 270 11.05 -13.80 -23.13
C GLY A 270 9.55 -14.06 -22.89
N LEU A 271 9.18 -15.28 -22.48
CA LEU A 271 7.80 -15.60 -22.07
C LEU A 271 7.40 -14.84 -20.80
N VAL A 272 8.26 -14.83 -19.78
CA VAL A 272 7.98 -14.19 -18.48
C VAL A 272 7.69 -12.71 -18.65
N VAL A 273 8.49 -11.99 -19.44
CA VAL A 273 8.25 -10.55 -19.69
C VAL A 273 6.86 -10.30 -20.29
N LYS A 274 6.43 -11.11 -21.27
CA LYS A 274 5.09 -11.01 -21.87
C LYS A 274 3.99 -11.40 -20.89
N GLN A 275 4.22 -12.43 -20.07
CA GLN A 275 3.27 -12.85 -19.03
C GLN A 275 3.08 -11.79 -17.96
N GLU A 276 4.16 -11.16 -17.48
CA GLU A 276 4.09 -10.14 -16.43
C GLU A 276 3.19 -8.98 -16.84
N GLN A 277 3.29 -8.55 -18.10
CA GLN A 277 2.45 -7.49 -18.62
C GLN A 277 0.98 -7.91 -18.71
N LEU A 278 0.70 -9.08 -19.29
CA LEU A 278 -0.65 -9.65 -19.37
C LEU A 278 -1.29 -9.77 -17.99
N LEU A 279 -0.54 -10.33 -17.03
CA LEU A 279 -0.99 -10.50 -15.65
C LEU A 279 -1.25 -9.13 -15.00
N ARG A 280 -0.40 -8.14 -15.24
CA ARG A 280 -0.59 -6.79 -14.69
C ARG A 280 -1.91 -6.17 -15.17
N VAL A 281 -2.17 -6.15 -16.48
CA VAL A 281 -3.41 -5.55 -17.00
C VAL A 281 -4.65 -6.35 -16.59
N ALA A 282 -4.57 -7.68 -16.60
CA ALA A 282 -5.69 -8.55 -16.26
C ALA A 282 -6.04 -8.47 -14.76
N LEU A 283 -5.04 -8.50 -13.87
CA LEU A 283 -5.27 -8.39 -12.43
C LEU A 283 -5.72 -6.99 -12.03
N TYR A 284 -5.26 -5.94 -12.73
CA TYR A 284 -5.72 -4.58 -12.46
C TYR A 284 -7.19 -4.42 -12.87
N LEU A 285 -7.57 -4.88 -14.06
CA LEU A 285 -8.97 -4.92 -14.47
C LEU A 285 -9.84 -5.63 -13.41
N LEU A 286 -9.40 -6.78 -12.93
CA LEU A 286 -10.13 -7.53 -11.89
C LEU A 286 -10.18 -6.79 -10.55
N LEU A 287 -9.10 -6.12 -10.15
CA LEU A 287 -9.06 -5.29 -8.94
C LEU A 287 -10.07 -4.14 -9.01
N ASN A 288 -10.20 -3.49 -10.18
CA ASN A 288 -11.19 -2.44 -10.40
C ASN A 288 -12.61 -2.99 -10.31
N LEU A 289 -12.90 -4.14 -10.94
CA LEU A 289 -14.21 -4.79 -10.85
C LEU A 289 -14.55 -5.29 -9.44
N ALA A 290 -13.55 -5.60 -8.62
CA ALA A 290 -13.74 -6.01 -7.23
C ALA A 290 -14.17 -4.85 -6.31
N GLU A 291 -14.34 -3.63 -6.82
CA GLU A 291 -15.03 -2.55 -6.11
C GLU A 291 -16.45 -2.99 -5.68
N ASP A 292 -17.15 -3.77 -6.52
CA ASP A 292 -18.43 -4.40 -6.18
C ASP A 292 -18.23 -5.73 -5.44
N THR A 293 -18.73 -5.81 -4.20
CA THR A 293 -18.66 -7.01 -3.35
C THR A 293 -19.31 -8.24 -4.00
N ARG A 294 -20.36 -8.08 -4.82
CA ARG A 294 -20.99 -9.23 -5.50
C ARG A 294 -20.07 -9.82 -6.57
N THR A 295 -19.35 -8.96 -7.27
CA THR A 295 -18.35 -9.36 -8.25
C THR A 295 -17.13 -9.97 -7.57
N GLU A 296 -16.67 -9.40 -6.45
CA GLU A 296 -15.62 -9.98 -5.62
C GLU A 296 -15.95 -11.41 -5.18
N LEU A 297 -17.17 -11.66 -4.69
CA LEU A 297 -17.63 -13.00 -4.32
C LEU A 297 -17.61 -13.99 -5.49
N LYS A 298 -17.99 -13.54 -6.70
CA LYS A 298 -17.91 -14.37 -7.91
C LYS A 298 -16.46 -14.70 -8.28
N MET A 299 -15.52 -13.76 -8.08
CA MET A 299 -14.10 -14.00 -8.30
C MET A 299 -13.52 -14.98 -7.28
N ARG A 300 -13.91 -14.86 -6.00
CA ARG A 300 -13.56 -15.82 -4.95
C ARG A 300 -14.00 -17.24 -5.31
N ASN A 301 -15.25 -17.41 -5.74
CA ASN A 301 -15.77 -18.72 -6.19
C ASN A 301 -15.01 -19.32 -7.39
N LYS A 302 -14.16 -18.52 -8.05
CA LYS A 302 -13.25 -18.91 -9.11
C LYS A 302 -11.77 -18.91 -8.68
N ASN A 303 -11.50 -18.97 -7.39
CA ASN A 303 -10.17 -19.09 -6.78
C ASN A 303 -9.21 -17.93 -7.08
N ILE A 304 -9.70 -16.68 -7.18
CA ILE A 304 -8.82 -15.51 -7.37
C ILE A 304 -7.71 -15.43 -6.31
N VAL A 305 -8.01 -15.78 -5.05
CA VAL A 305 -7.01 -15.78 -3.98
C VAL A 305 -5.86 -16.73 -4.32
N HIS A 306 -6.15 -17.96 -4.73
CA HIS A 306 -5.12 -18.95 -5.09
C HIS A 306 -4.22 -18.44 -6.23
N MET A 307 -4.83 -17.81 -7.23
CA MET A 307 -4.12 -17.26 -8.39
C MET A 307 -3.20 -16.09 -7.99
N LEU A 308 -3.69 -15.21 -7.12
CA LEU A 308 -2.90 -14.11 -6.58
C LEU A 308 -1.73 -14.61 -5.72
N VAL A 309 -1.96 -15.60 -4.84
CA VAL A 309 -0.89 -16.15 -4.00
C VAL A 309 0.19 -16.83 -4.86
N LYS A 310 -0.19 -17.56 -5.92
CA LYS A 310 0.76 -18.10 -6.90
C LYS A 310 1.55 -17.00 -7.63
N ALA A 311 0.91 -15.88 -7.93
CA ALA A 311 1.58 -14.75 -8.59
C ALA A 311 2.64 -14.07 -7.70
N LEU A 312 2.67 -14.33 -6.38
CA LEU A 312 3.72 -13.84 -5.48
C LEU A 312 5.09 -14.49 -5.71
N ASP A 313 5.18 -15.59 -6.45
CA ASP A 313 6.46 -16.24 -6.80
C ASP A 313 7.18 -15.55 -7.97
N ARG A 314 6.66 -14.42 -8.46
CA ARG A 314 7.26 -13.60 -9.53
C ARG A 314 8.22 -12.56 -8.94
N ASP A 315 9.14 -12.06 -9.77
CA ASP A 315 10.17 -11.10 -9.33
C ASP A 315 9.85 -9.64 -9.71
N ASN A 316 8.85 -9.40 -10.56
CA ASN A 316 8.51 -8.07 -11.03
C ASN A 316 7.80 -7.24 -9.95
N PHE A 317 8.50 -6.23 -9.41
CA PHE A 317 7.98 -5.40 -8.32
C PHE A 317 6.64 -4.73 -8.61
N GLU A 318 6.43 -4.23 -9.83
CA GLU A 318 5.18 -3.57 -10.21
C GLU A 318 4.00 -4.53 -10.21
N LEU A 319 4.19 -5.74 -10.73
CA LEU A 319 3.19 -6.80 -10.65
C LEU A 319 2.93 -7.21 -9.20
N LEU A 320 3.99 -7.39 -8.40
CA LEU A 320 3.86 -7.76 -7.00
C LEU A 320 3.11 -6.70 -6.18
N ILE A 321 3.36 -5.41 -6.42
CA ILE A 321 2.60 -4.32 -5.77
C ILE A 321 1.11 -4.47 -6.05
N LEU A 322 0.73 -4.74 -7.30
CA LEU A 322 -0.66 -4.95 -7.67
C LEU A 322 -1.25 -6.21 -7.02
N VAL A 323 -0.53 -7.33 -7.06
CA VAL A 323 -0.96 -8.60 -6.46
C VAL A 323 -1.17 -8.45 -4.96
N VAL A 324 -0.20 -7.87 -4.24
CA VAL A 324 -0.29 -7.64 -2.79
C VAL A 324 -1.37 -6.61 -2.46
N SER A 325 -1.57 -5.59 -3.30
CA SER A 325 -2.67 -4.63 -3.14
C SER A 325 -4.04 -5.31 -3.24
N PHE A 326 -4.19 -6.24 -4.19
CA PHE A 326 -5.42 -7.00 -4.36
C PHE A 326 -5.64 -7.96 -3.18
N LEU A 327 -4.62 -8.72 -2.78
CA LEU A 327 -4.68 -9.57 -1.58
C LEU A 327 -5.04 -8.76 -0.33
N LYS A 328 -4.45 -7.57 -0.13
CA LYS A 328 -4.79 -6.68 0.99
C LYS A 328 -6.26 -6.27 1.00
N LYS A 329 -6.85 -6.00 -0.16
CA LYS A 329 -8.29 -5.70 -0.27
C LYS A 329 -9.13 -6.93 0.11
N LEU A 330 -8.78 -8.09 -0.45
CA LEU A 330 -9.50 -9.34 -0.21
C LEU A 330 -9.39 -9.81 1.25
N SER A 331 -8.27 -9.55 1.93
CA SER A 331 -7.99 -10.05 3.28
C SER A 331 -8.89 -9.48 4.38
N ILE A 332 -9.73 -8.50 4.05
CA ILE A 332 -10.71 -7.93 4.98
C ILE A 332 -11.85 -8.93 5.24
N PHE A 333 -12.16 -9.79 4.27
CA PHE A 333 -13.19 -10.83 4.41
C PHE A 333 -12.61 -12.13 4.94
N MET A 334 -13.28 -12.73 5.92
CA MET A 334 -12.82 -13.93 6.62
C MET A 334 -12.62 -15.10 5.66
N GLU A 335 -13.51 -15.25 4.69
CA GLU A 335 -13.46 -16.35 3.74
C GLU A 335 -12.26 -16.26 2.79
N ASN A 336 -11.96 -15.06 2.27
CA ASN A 336 -10.76 -14.82 1.47
C ASN A 336 -9.49 -15.03 2.31
N LYS A 337 -9.50 -14.60 3.59
CA LYS A 337 -8.38 -14.83 4.52
C LYS A 337 -8.15 -16.33 4.72
N ASN A 338 -9.21 -17.12 4.89
CA ASN A 338 -9.09 -18.58 5.02
C ASN A 338 -8.46 -19.21 3.76
N ASP A 339 -8.88 -18.78 2.57
CA ASP A 339 -8.27 -19.22 1.31
C ASP A 339 -6.76 -18.82 1.25
N MET A 340 -6.35 -17.69 1.83
CA MET A 340 -4.93 -17.30 1.94
C MET A 340 -4.15 -18.16 2.95
N VAL A 341 -4.80 -18.57 4.04
CA VAL A 341 -4.22 -19.50 5.03
C VAL A 341 -3.94 -20.86 4.38
N GLU A 342 -4.89 -21.39 3.62
CA GLU A 342 -4.74 -22.66 2.88
C GLU A 342 -3.56 -22.63 1.89
N MET A 343 -3.22 -21.46 1.38
CA MET A 343 -2.14 -21.24 0.42
C MET A 343 -0.81 -20.80 1.07
N ASP A 344 -0.68 -20.91 2.40
CA ASP A 344 0.55 -20.58 3.13
C ASP A 344 1.08 -19.17 2.83
N ILE A 345 0.19 -18.18 2.79
CA ILE A 345 0.50 -16.80 2.40
C ILE A 345 1.73 -16.21 3.11
N ILE A 346 1.94 -16.54 4.39
CA ILE A 346 3.05 -16.00 5.18
C ILE A 346 4.42 -16.50 4.68
N ASP A 347 4.53 -17.74 4.18
CA ASP A 347 5.77 -18.27 3.58
C ASP A 347 6.13 -17.55 2.27
N LYS A 348 5.14 -16.97 1.60
CA LYS A 348 5.36 -16.13 0.40
C LYS A 348 5.78 -14.72 0.80
N LEU A 349 5.05 -14.07 1.71
CA LEU A 349 5.29 -12.67 2.10
C LEU A 349 6.60 -12.46 2.85
N VAL A 350 7.09 -13.45 3.62
CA VAL A 350 8.36 -13.32 4.36
C VAL A 350 9.56 -13.05 3.45
N LYS A 351 9.51 -13.51 2.20
CA LYS A 351 10.56 -13.27 1.19
C LYS A 351 10.63 -11.81 0.74
N MET A 352 9.55 -11.05 0.94
CA MET A 352 9.43 -9.63 0.59
C MET A 352 9.82 -8.71 1.76
N ILE A 353 10.35 -9.25 2.86
CA ILE A 353 10.77 -8.46 4.03
C ILE A 353 12.18 -8.88 4.49
N PRO A 354 13.17 -7.97 4.54
CA PRO A 354 13.11 -6.61 4.01
C PRO A 354 13.11 -6.61 2.47
N CYS A 355 12.60 -5.54 1.86
CA CYS A 355 12.65 -5.32 0.43
C CYS A 355 13.13 -3.89 0.16
N GLU A 356 14.00 -3.72 -0.84
CA GLU A 356 14.51 -2.40 -1.25
C GLU A 356 13.42 -1.52 -1.88
N HIS A 357 12.42 -2.14 -2.52
CA HIS A 357 11.34 -1.41 -3.17
C HIS A 357 10.33 -0.91 -2.12
N GLU A 358 10.35 0.39 -1.85
CA GLU A 358 9.60 0.99 -0.74
C GLU A 358 8.09 0.76 -0.80
N ASP A 359 7.48 0.89 -1.99
CA ASP A 359 6.04 0.71 -2.17
C ASP A 359 5.60 -0.74 -1.95
N LEU A 360 6.40 -1.71 -2.42
CA LEU A 360 6.15 -3.13 -2.21
C LEU A 360 6.25 -3.49 -0.73
N LEU A 361 7.28 -3.00 -0.05
CA LEU A 361 7.43 -3.20 1.39
C LEU A 361 6.23 -2.63 2.16
N ASN A 362 5.83 -1.38 1.86
CA ASN A 362 4.68 -0.72 2.50
C ASN A 362 3.38 -1.52 2.33
N ILE A 363 3.04 -1.93 1.10
CA ILE A 363 1.80 -2.67 0.86
C ILE A 363 1.85 -4.08 1.46
N THR A 364 3.02 -4.72 1.48
CA THR A 364 3.25 -6.02 2.13
C THR A 364 3.03 -5.93 3.63
N LEU A 365 3.58 -4.90 4.29
CA LEU A 365 3.37 -4.67 5.71
C LEU A 365 1.89 -4.42 6.03
N ARG A 366 1.17 -3.67 5.19
CA ARG A 366 -0.27 -3.45 5.36
C ARG A 366 -1.09 -4.74 5.21
N LEU A 367 -0.72 -5.63 4.27
CA LEU A 367 -1.32 -6.96 4.18
C LEU A 367 -1.02 -7.79 5.43
N LEU A 368 0.24 -7.83 5.89
CA LEU A 368 0.59 -8.53 7.13
C LEU A 368 -0.17 -7.97 8.35
N LEU A 369 -0.39 -6.66 8.42
CA LEU A 369 -1.21 -6.06 9.47
C LEU A 369 -2.64 -6.63 9.44
N ASN A 370 -3.30 -6.68 8.28
CA ASN A 370 -4.62 -7.31 8.16
C ASN A 370 -4.59 -8.78 8.59
N LEU A 371 -3.58 -9.52 8.16
CA LEU A 371 -3.43 -10.95 8.50
C LEU A 371 -3.10 -11.19 9.97
N SER A 372 -2.45 -10.23 10.65
CA SER A 372 -2.04 -10.38 12.05
C SER A 372 -3.20 -10.35 13.06
N PHE A 373 -4.41 -10.00 12.65
CA PHE A 373 -5.60 -10.19 13.48
C PHE A 373 -5.90 -11.68 13.72
N ASP A 374 -5.42 -12.57 12.86
CA ASP A 374 -5.57 -14.01 13.01
C ASP A 374 -4.45 -14.66 13.84
N THR A 375 -4.83 -15.36 14.90
CA THR A 375 -3.87 -16.02 15.82
C THR A 375 -3.02 -17.09 15.12
N GLY A 376 -3.59 -17.84 14.17
CA GLY A 376 -2.86 -18.87 13.43
C GLY A 376 -1.79 -18.25 12.52
N LEU A 377 -2.14 -17.17 11.81
CA LEU A 377 -1.20 -16.44 10.97
C LEU A 377 -0.11 -15.74 11.80
N ARG A 378 -0.42 -15.18 12.97
CA ARG A 378 0.62 -14.65 13.89
C ARG A 378 1.64 -15.71 14.30
N ASN A 379 1.18 -16.91 14.67
CA ASN A 379 2.07 -18.02 14.97
C ASN A 379 2.98 -18.33 13.79
N LYS A 380 2.41 -18.42 12.58
CA LYS A 380 3.19 -18.65 11.36
C LYS A 380 4.19 -17.53 11.09
N MET A 381 3.84 -16.26 11.31
CA MET A 381 4.76 -15.11 11.15
C MET A 381 6.00 -15.27 12.03
N VAL A 382 5.81 -15.67 13.29
CA VAL A 382 6.92 -15.92 14.21
C VAL A 382 7.77 -17.12 13.75
N GLN A 383 7.13 -18.23 13.35
CA GLN A 383 7.81 -19.45 12.89
C GLN A 383 8.70 -19.22 11.67
N VAL A 384 8.28 -18.38 10.72
CA VAL A 384 9.08 -18.06 9.52
C VAL A 384 10.14 -16.96 9.76
N GLY A 385 10.27 -16.47 10.99
CA GLY A 385 11.27 -15.47 11.36
C GLY A 385 10.93 -14.03 10.99
N LEU A 386 9.64 -13.67 10.90
CA LEU A 386 9.25 -12.27 10.67
C LEU A 386 9.51 -11.36 11.87
N LEU A 387 9.49 -11.88 13.10
CA LEU A 387 9.67 -11.07 14.31
C LEU A 387 10.96 -10.20 14.28
N PRO A 388 12.17 -10.75 14.09
CA PRO A 388 13.39 -9.94 14.00
C PRO A 388 13.39 -8.99 12.78
N LYS A 389 12.83 -9.42 11.64
CA LYS A 389 12.73 -8.58 10.43
C LYS A 389 11.84 -7.35 10.67
N LEU A 390 10.71 -7.53 11.34
CA LEU A 390 9.79 -6.45 11.71
C LEU A 390 10.40 -5.54 12.79
N THR A 391 11.10 -6.10 13.78
CA THR A 391 11.83 -5.31 14.78
C THR A 391 12.86 -4.38 14.15
N ALA A 392 13.58 -4.83 13.12
CA ALA A 392 14.55 -3.98 12.41
C ALA A 392 13.90 -2.77 11.70
N LEU A 393 12.61 -2.85 11.37
CA LEU A 393 11.87 -1.75 10.73
C LEU A 393 11.41 -0.66 11.70
N LEU A 394 11.49 -0.88 13.02
CA LEU A 394 11.14 0.14 14.02
C LEU A 394 12.05 1.37 13.95
N GLY A 395 13.29 1.21 13.49
CA GLY A 395 14.22 2.31 13.28
C GLY A 395 13.94 3.15 12.02
N ASN A 396 12.99 2.77 11.17
CA ASN A 396 12.65 3.47 9.95
C ASN A 396 11.30 4.19 10.08
N GLU A 397 11.32 5.53 10.15
CA GLU A 397 10.10 6.35 10.34
C GLU A 397 9.01 6.12 9.28
N ASN A 398 9.34 5.67 8.07
CA ASN A 398 8.34 5.36 7.04
C ASN A 398 7.52 4.09 7.33
N TYR A 399 8.08 3.15 8.10
CA TYR A 399 7.50 1.82 8.34
C TYR A 399 7.22 1.54 9.81
N LYS A 400 7.84 2.31 10.71
CA LYS A 400 7.79 2.18 12.17
C LYS A 400 6.37 1.97 12.69
N GLN A 401 5.41 2.80 12.29
CA GLN A 401 4.04 2.69 12.79
C GLN A 401 3.39 1.34 12.41
N VAL A 402 3.44 0.95 11.14
CA VAL A 402 2.82 -0.31 10.69
C VAL A 402 3.54 -1.53 11.28
N ALA A 403 4.88 -1.50 11.34
CA ALA A 403 5.67 -2.55 11.97
C ALA A 403 5.34 -2.69 13.46
N MET A 404 5.20 -1.57 14.18
CA MET A 404 4.81 -1.55 15.59
C MET A 404 3.43 -2.16 15.81
N CYS A 405 2.43 -1.85 14.97
CA CYS A 405 1.10 -2.45 15.07
C CYS A 405 1.12 -3.98 14.87
N ILE A 406 1.91 -4.47 13.92
CA ILE A 406 2.05 -5.93 13.70
C ILE A 406 2.73 -6.58 14.92
N LEU A 407 3.81 -5.98 15.42
CA LEU A 407 4.52 -6.49 16.60
C LEU A 407 3.64 -6.44 17.86
N TYR A 408 2.82 -5.41 18.02
CA TYR A 408 1.80 -5.32 19.06
C TYR A 408 0.82 -6.49 18.98
N HIS A 409 0.27 -6.80 17.79
CA HIS A 409 -0.60 -7.96 17.63
C HIS A 409 0.12 -9.28 17.97
N ILE A 410 1.38 -9.44 17.55
CA ILE A 410 2.21 -10.61 17.95
C ILE A 410 2.38 -10.69 19.47
N SER A 411 2.55 -9.55 20.14
CA SER A 411 2.71 -9.50 21.60
C SER A 411 1.45 -9.85 22.39
N MET A 412 0.26 -9.83 21.76
CA MET A 412 -0.98 -10.28 22.41
C MET A 412 -0.91 -11.77 22.78
N ASP A 413 -0.19 -12.58 22.01
CA ASP A 413 0.05 -13.99 22.32
C ASP A 413 1.16 -14.15 23.38
N ASP A 414 0.81 -14.60 24.59
CA ASP A 414 1.75 -14.81 25.70
C ASP A 414 2.98 -15.65 25.33
N ARG A 415 2.77 -16.66 24.48
CA ARG A 415 3.81 -17.57 23.99
C ARG A 415 4.95 -16.83 23.27
N PHE A 416 4.64 -15.73 22.59
CA PHE A 416 5.61 -14.98 21.79
C PHE A 416 6.23 -13.80 22.54
N LYS A 417 5.63 -13.33 23.65
CA LYS A 417 6.17 -12.21 24.45
C LYS A 417 7.64 -12.43 24.81
N SER A 418 8.03 -13.62 25.25
CA SER A 418 9.42 -13.93 25.62
C SER A 418 10.41 -13.90 24.45
N MET A 419 9.92 -13.99 23.21
CA MET A 419 10.78 -14.00 22.02
C MET A 419 11.34 -12.62 21.68
N PHE A 420 10.66 -11.55 22.11
CA PHE A 420 11.12 -10.16 21.92
C PHE A 420 12.41 -9.85 22.67
N ALA A 421 12.71 -10.57 23.77
CA ALA A 421 13.97 -10.43 24.49
C ALA A 421 15.19 -10.93 23.70
N TYR A 422 15.00 -11.66 22.61
CA TYR A 422 16.09 -12.10 21.73
C TYR A 422 16.29 -11.17 20.52
N THR A 423 15.64 -10.01 20.50
CA THR A 423 15.81 -8.98 19.47
C THR A 423 16.09 -7.62 20.11
N ASP A 424 16.47 -6.64 19.31
CA ASP A 424 16.67 -5.26 19.77
C ASP A 424 15.35 -4.50 20.01
N CYS A 425 14.23 -5.21 20.19
CA CYS A 425 12.91 -4.58 20.33
C CYS A 425 12.80 -3.81 21.64
N ILE A 426 13.13 -4.43 22.78
CA ILE A 426 13.02 -3.78 24.09
C ILE A 426 13.88 -2.51 24.19
N PRO A 427 15.17 -2.50 23.82
CA PRO A 427 15.98 -1.29 23.84
C PRO A 427 15.44 -0.17 22.93
N GLN A 428 14.94 -0.50 21.74
CA GLN A 428 14.35 0.48 20.82
C GLN A 428 13.08 1.10 21.38
N LEU A 429 12.17 0.29 21.96
CA LEU A 429 10.94 0.80 22.57
C LEU A 429 11.23 1.66 23.79
N MET A 430 12.15 1.23 24.66
CA MET A 430 12.57 2.02 25.82
C MET A 430 13.15 3.37 25.39
N LYS A 431 13.97 3.39 24.35
CA LYS A 431 14.47 4.65 23.77
C LYS A 431 13.32 5.55 23.31
N MET A 432 12.36 5.02 22.54
CA MET A 432 11.19 5.77 22.06
C MET A 432 10.32 6.31 23.20
N LEU A 433 10.08 5.52 24.24
CA LEU A 433 9.31 5.93 25.42
C LEU A 433 9.99 7.08 26.18
N LEU A 434 11.30 7.01 26.34
CA LEU A 434 12.07 7.96 27.14
C LEU A 434 12.40 9.25 26.39
N GLU A 435 12.55 9.18 25.07
CA GLU A 435 12.79 10.34 24.20
C GLU A 435 11.48 11.02 23.72
N CYS A 436 10.32 10.48 24.07
CA CYS A 436 9.02 11.07 23.75
C CYS A 436 8.89 12.49 24.37
N PRO A 437 8.74 13.55 23.56
CA PRO A 437 8.68 14.93 24.05
C PRO A 437 7.33 15.27 24.68
N ASP A 438 6.26 14.60 24.24
CA ASP A 438 4.90 14.84 24.68
C ASP A 438 4.68 14.32 26.10
N GLU A 439 3.67 14.83 26.80
CA GLU A 439 3.36 14.39 28.17
C GLU A 439 2.83 12.95 28.18
N ARG A 440 1.94 12.64 27.23
CA ARG A 440 1.39 11.30 27.03
C ARG A 440 2.12 10.58 25.91
N VAL A 441 2.34 9.28 26.12
CA VAL A 441 2.96 8.40 25.12
C VAL A 441 1.92 8.01 24.06
N ASP A 442 2.36 7.85 22.80
CA ASP A 442 1.55 7.30 21.71
C ASP A 442 0.90 5.96 22.11
N LEU A 443 -0.40 5.81 21.83
CA LEU A 443 -1.20 4.66 22.25
C LEU A 443 -0.64 3.33 21.73
N GLU A 444 -0.20 3.28 20.48
CA GLU A 444 0.39 2.08 19.89
C GLU A 444 1.69 1.68 20.59
N LEU A 445 2.53 2.66 20.92
CA LEU A 445 3.81 2.42 21.60
C LEU A 445 3.57 1.93 23.03
N ILE A 446 2.74 2.63 23.80
CA ILE A 446 2.52 2.25 25.20
C ILE A 446 1.77 0.93 25.33
N SER A 447 0.77 0.66 24.48
CA SER A 447 0.04 -0.61 24.48
C SER A 447 0.96 -1.80 24.18
N PHE A 448 1.91 -1.60 23.25
CA PHE A 448 2.92 -2.61 22.96
C PHE A 448 3.86 -2.84 24.16
N CYS A 449 4.30 -1.77 24.82
CA CYS A 449 5.17 -1.88 25.99
C CYS A 449 4.46 -2.52 27.20
N ILE A 450 3.17 -2.21 27.42
CA ILE A 450 2.32 -2.84 28.45
C ILE A 450 2.25 -4.36 28.22
N ASN A 451 2.01 -4.81 26.98
CA ASN A 451 1.99 -6.24 26.65
C ASN A 451 3.34 -6.90 26.93
N LEU A 452 4.44 -6.27 26.53
CA LEU A 452 5.78 -6.84 26.73
C LEU A 452 6.17 -6.88 28.21
N ALA A 453 5.74 -5.90 29.00
CA ALA A 453 5.92 -5.86 30.46
C ALA A 453 5.18 -6.98 31.19
N ALA A 454 4.20 -7.64 30.56
CA ALA A 454 3.57 -8.84 31.11
C ALA A 454 4.46 -10.10 31.05
N ASN A 455 5.71 -9.99 30.60
CA ASN A 455 6.66 -11.11 30.57
C ASN A 455 7.95 -10.82 31.36
N LYS A 456 8.27 -11.71 32.30
CA LYS A 456 9.43 -11.61 33.20
C LYS A 456 10.77 -11.37 32.48
N ARG A 457 11.02 -12.02 31.33
CA ARG A 457 12.30 -11.87 30.61
C ARG A 457 12.43 -10.49 29.97
N ASN A 458 11.36 -9.99 29.38
CA ASN A 458 11.33 -8.63 28.83
C ASN A 458 11.51 -7.59 29.94
N VAL A 459 10.89 -7.82 31.10
CA VAL A 459 11.00 -6.92 32.25
C VAL A 459 12.42 -6.79 32.76
N GLN A 460 13.21 -7.88 32.75
CA GLN A 460 14.64 -7.81 33.08
C GLN A 460 15.36 -6.79 32.18
N LEU A 461 15.15 -6.86 30.86
CA LEU A 461 15.73 -5.92 29.89
C LEU A 461 15.18 -4.48 30.04
N ILE A 462 13.88 -4.33 30.32
CA ILE A 462 13.25 -3.01 30.57
C ILE A 462 13.88 -2.34 31.79
N CYS A 463 14.18 -3.11 32.84
CA CYS A 463 14.72 -2.59 34.10
C CYS A 463 16.25 -2.47 34.10
N GLU A 464 16.95 -2.89 33.05
CA GLU A 464 18.41 -2.79 32.99
C GLU A 464 18.90 -1.34 33.18
N GLY A 465 19.98 -1.18 33.95
CA GLY A 465 20.54 0.12 34.30
C GLY A 465 19.57 0.99 35.09
N ASN A 466 19.17 2.14 34.52
CA ASN A 466 18.25 3.10 35.14
C ASN A 466 16.82 3.01 34.57
N GLY A 467 16.47 1.92 33.87
CA GLY A 467 15.20 1.80 33.14
C GLY A 467 13.96 2.09 33.99
N LEU A 468 13.77 1.36 35.09
CA LEU A 468 12.64 1.56 36.00
C LEU A 468 12.63 2.99 36.58
N LYS A 469 13.79 3.49 37.00
CA LYS A 469 13.93 4.86 37.55
C LYS A 469 13.45 5.93 36.59
N MET A 470 13.78 5.80 35.30
CA MET A 470 13.35 6.76 34.28
C MET A 470 11.85 6.65 33.99
N LEU A 471 11.30 5.43 33.96
CA LEU A 471 9.86 5.19 33.80
C LEU A 471 9.06 5.79 34.97
N MET A 472 9.44 5.47 36.22
CA MET A 472 8.81 6.00 37.44
C MET A 472 8.82 7.53 37.45
N LYS A 473 9.97 8.14 37.20
CA LYS A 473 10.10 9.61 37.15
C LYS A 473 9.15 10.23 36.14
N ARG A 474 9.01 9.62 34.96
CA ARG A 474 8.12 10.11 33.90
C ARG A 474 6.65 9.90 34.26
N ALA A 475 6.27 8.71 34.71
CA ALA A 475 4.90 8.36 35.08
C ALA A 475 4.38 9.26 36.20
N LEU A 476 5.16 9.48 37.25
CA LEU A 476 4.79 10.36 38.37
C LEU A 476 4.76 11.84 37.97
N LYS A 477 5.67 12.29 37.10
CA LYS A 477 5.72 13.69 36.65
C LYS A 477 4.48 14.07 35.84
N PHE A 478 4.07 13.19 34.92
CA PHE A 478 2.96 13.47 33.99
C PHE A 478 1.65 12.80 34.39
N LYS A 479 1.66 12.01 35.47
CA LYS A 479 0.51 11.24 35.96
C LYS A 479 -0.15 10.40 34.85
N ASP A 480 0.67 9.74 34.02
CA ASP A 480 0.21 8.96 32.87
C ASP A 480 -0.28 7.57 33.31
N PRO A 481 -1.59 7.27 33.23
CA PRO A 481 -2.15 5.99 33.68
C PRO A 481 -1.62 4.79 32.89
N LEU A 482 -1.40 4.93 31.59
CA LEU A 482 -0.94 3.82 30.74
C LEU A 482 0.53 3.50 30.99
N LEU A 483 1.35 4.53 31.22
CA LEU A 483 2.73 4.32 31.64
C LEU A 483 2.79 3.68 33.03
N MET A 484 1.91 4.08 33.94
CA MET A 484 1.81 3.45 35.25
C MET A 484 1.31 2.00 35.16
N LYS A 485 0.38 1.69 34.24
CA LYS A 485 -0.06 0.31 33.95
C LYS A 485 1.10 -0.57 33.45
N MET A 486 1.98 -0.02 32.61
CA MET A 486 3.20 -0.74 32.21
C MET A 486 4.09 -1.02 33.43
N ILE A 487 4.25 -0.05 34.33
CA ILE A 487 5.05 -0.18 35.55
C ILE A 487 4.42 -1.21 36.52
N ARG A 488 3.10 -1.23 36.64
CA ARG A 488 2.38 -2.25 37.39
C ARG A 488 2.64 -3.64 36.83
N ASN A 489 2.63 -3.79 35.51
CA ASN A 489 3.01 -5.06 34.87
C ASN A 489 4.46 -5.45 35.15
N ILE A 490 5.37 -4.49 35.32
CA ILE A 490 6.74 -4.76 35.76
C ILE A 490 6.76 -5.29 37.21
N SER A 491 6.00 -4.68 38.11
CA SER A 491 6.01 -5.02 39.54
C SER A 491 5.41 -6.39 39.87
N GLN A 492 4.56 -6.94 39.00
CA GLN A 492 3.95 -8.26 39.23
C GLN A 492 4.97 -9.41 39.23
N HIS A 493 6.13 -9.25 38.57
CA HIS A 493 7.11 -10.34 38.41
C HIS A 493 8.05 -10.45 39.60
N ASP A 494 8.21 -11.67 40.12
CA ASP A 494 9.19 -11.95 41.17
C ASP A 494 10.64 -11.91 40.66
N GLY A 495 11.56 -11.56 41.54
CA GLY A 495 12.99 -11.55 41.29
C GLY A 495 13.65 -10.22 41.66
N PRO A 496 14.89 -9.98 41.20
CA PRO A 496 15.67 -8.80 41.57
C PRO A 496 15.08 -7.48 41.05
N THR A 497 14.18 -7.53 40.06
CA THR A 497 13.49 -6.33 39.57
C THR A 497 12.45 -5.81 40.57
N LYS A 498 11.85 -6.67 41.39
CA LYS A 498 10.82 -6.28 42.37
C LYS A 498 11.41 -5.43 43.51
N THR A 499 12.65 -5.72 43.92
CA THR A 499 13.34 -4.94 44.95
C THR A 499 13.70 -3.52 44.51
N LEU A 500 13.72 -3.25 43.20
CA LEU A 500 13.94 -1.89 42.67
C LEU A 500 12.80 -0.93 43.01
N PHE A 501 11.63 -1.43 43.41
CA PHE A 501 10.48 -0.60 43.80
C PHE A 501 10.56 -0.02 45.21
N ILE A 502 11.49 -0.50 46.06
CA ILE A 502 11.62 -0.05 47.46
C ILE A 502 11.73 1.48 47.54
N ASP A 503 12.56 2.08 46.70
CA ASP A 503 12.80 3.52 46.67
C ASP A 503 11.57 4.34 46.22
N TYR A 504 10.54 3.70 45.67
CA TYR A 504 9.37 4.35 45.08
C TYR A 504 8.07 4.11 45.86
N VAL A 505 8.09 3.30 46.92
CA VAL A 505 6.87 2.99 47.70
C VAL A 505 6.21 4.25 48.22
N GLY A 506 6.99 5.17 48.79
CA GLY A 506 6.47 6.44 49.31
C GLY A 506 5.91 7.35 48.20
N ASP A 507 6.60 7.43 47.07
CA ASP A 507 6.14 8.23 45.92
C ASP A 507 4.80 7.73 45.37
N LEU A 508 4.62 6.40 45.29
CA LEU A 508 3.38 5.76 44.86
C LEU A 508 2.26 5.94 45.89
N ALA A 509 2.56 5.76 47.18
CA ALA A 509 1.59 5.92 48.26
C ALA A 509 1.07 7.35 48.34
N ALA A 510 1.91 8.35 48.07
CA ALA A 510 1.50 9.76 47.97
C ALA A 510 0.44 10.03 46.90
N GLN A 511 0.35 9.20 45.85
CA GLN A 511 -0.65 9.37 44.78
C GLN A 511 -2.01 8.78 45.14
N ILE A 512 -2.14 8.02 46.23
CA ILE A 512 -3.41 7.39 46.62
C ILE A 512 -4.28 8.42 47.34
N SER A 513 -5.02 9.20 46.56
CA SER A 513 -5.94 10.21 47.07
C SER A 513 -7.16 10.38 46.15
N ASN A 514 -8.16 11.13 46.61
CA ASN A 514 -9.35 11.47 45.81
C ASN A 514 -9.11 12.65 44.85
N ASP A 515 -7.97 13.34 44.98
CA ASP A 515 -7.63 14.51 44.16
C ASP A 515 -6.95 14.10 42.83
N GLU A 516 -6.57 12.82 42.71
CA GLU A 516 -5.91 12.25 41.54
C GLU A 516 -6.90 11.58 40.58
N GLU A 517 -6.49 11.44 39.32
CA GLU A 517 -7.26 10.70 38.30
C GLU A 517 -7.41 9.23 38.72
N GLU A 518 -8.65 8.72 38.76
CA GLU A 518 -8.94 7.39 39.29
C GLU A 518 -8.16 6.28 38.56
N GLU A 519 -8.04 6.36 37.22
CA GLU A 519 -7.24 5.42 36.44
C GLU A 519 -5.77 5.40 36.87
N PHE A 520 -5.18 6.56 37.19
CA PHE A 520 -3.80 6.64 37.65
C PHE A 520 -3.64 6.06 39.07
N VAL A 521 -4.63 6.33 39.94
CA VAL A 521 -4.65 5.78 41.31
C VAL A 521 -4.77 4.26 41.29
N ILE A 522 -5.63 3.70 40.44
CA ILE A 522 -5.77 2.25 40.25
C ILE A 522 -4.41 1.63 39.94
N GLU A 523 -3.65 2.20 39.00
CA GLU A 523 -2.36 1.61 38.62
C GLU A 523 -1.26 1.83 39.67
N CYS A 524 -1.28 2.94 40.42
CA CYS A 524 -0.38 3.16 41.56
C CYS A 524 -0.68 2.17 42.70
N LEU A 525 -1.95 2.02 43.07
CA LEU A 525 -2.42 1.11 44.11
C LEU A 525 -2.13 -0.34 43.73
N GLY A 526 -2.43 -0.73 42.50
CA GLY A 526 -2.12 -2.05 41.98
C GLY A 526 -0.61 -2.32 41.89
N THR A 527 0.21 -1.29 41.65
CA THR A 527 1.68 -1.44 41.70
C THR A 527 2.16 -1.75 43.10
N LEU A 528 1.67 -1.02 44.11
CA LEU A 528 1.97 -1.28 45.53
C LEU A 528 1.46 -2.65 45.97
N ALA A 529 0.26 -3.03 45.55
CA ALA A 529 -0.34 -4.31 45.86
C ALA A 529 0.46 -5.51 45.31
N ASN A 530 1.29 -5.33 44.27
CA ASN A 530 2.19 -6.37 43.77
C ASN A 530 3.47 -6.54 44.60
N LEU A 531 3.78 -5.61 45.53
CA LEU A 531 5.05 -5.56 46.25
C LEU A 531 5.04 -6.45 47.50
N THR A 532 5.28 -7.73 47.30
CA THR A 532 5.49 -8.71 48.37
C THR A 532 6.94 -8.71 48.88
N LEU A 533 7.40 -7.56 49.38
CA LEU A 533 8.78 -7.35 49.85
C LEU A 533 8.87 -7.58 51.37
N SER A 534 9.79 -8.44 51.82
CA SER A 534 9.98 -8.76 53.24
C SER A 534 10.51 -7.60 54.08
N ASP A 535 11.25 -6.69 53.46
CA ASP A 535 11.98 -5.63 54.15
C ASP A 535 11.17 -4.32 54.22
N LEU A 536 9.90 -4.35 53.79
CA LEU A 536 9.04 -3.18 53.72
C LEU A 536 8.13 -3.09 54.95
N ASP A 537 8.26 -2.00 55.71
CA ASP A 537 7.37 -1.68 56.84
C ASP A 537 6.06 -1.06 56.31
N TRP A 538 5.08 -1.92 56.02
CA TRP A 538 3.78 -1.49 55.55
C TRP A 538 3.01 -0.69 56.60
N GLU A 539 3.24 -0.92 57.90
CA GLU A 539 2.54 -0.20 58.97
C GLU A 539 2.94 1.28 58.94
N LEU A 540 4.23 1.56 58.76
CA LEU A 540 4.75 2.91 58.58
C LEU A 540 4.14 3.58 57.35
N VAL A 541 4.15 2.91 56.19
CA VAL A 541 3.60 3.46 54.93
C VAL A 541 2.11 3.81 55.08
N LEU A 542 1.31 2.89 55.63
CA LEU A 542 -0.13 3.12 55.82
C LEU A 542 -0.43 4.30 56.74
N LYS A 543 0.41 4.53 57.76
CA LYS A 543 0.28 5.64 58.70
C LYS A 543 0.74 6.97 58.11
N GLU A 544 1.93 7.01 57.50
CA GLU A 544 2.51 8.25 56.96
C GLU A 544 1.62 8.84 55.85
N TYR A 545 1.11 7.99 54.96
CA TYR A 545 0.28 8.42 53.83
C TYR A 545 -1.23 8.38 54.12
N LYS A 546 -1.64 8.06 55.37
CA LYS A 546 -3.05 8.00 55.80
C LYS A 546 -3.93 7.17 54.86
N MET A 547 -3.43 6.01 54.43
CA MET A 547 -4.10 5.19 53.43
C MET A 547 -5.31 4.44 54.01
N VAL A 548 -5.31 4.06 55.29
CA VAL A 548 -6.40 3.26 55.89
C VAL A 548 -7.78 3.91 55.75
N PRO A 549 -7.97 5.21 56.06
CA PRO A 549 -9.23 5.90 55.78
C PRO A 549 -9.66 5.86 54.32
N TYR A 550 -8.72 6.06 53.39
CA TYR A 550 -9.00 6.01 51.95
C TYR A 550 -9.49 4.62 51.52
N LEU A 551 -8.74 3.57 51.87
CA LEU A 551 -9.10 2.18 51.56
C LEU A 551 -10.47 1.81 52.13
N LYS A 552 -10.76 2.20 53.39
CA LYS A 552 -12.05 1.97 54.03
C LYS A 552 -13.19 2.72 53.34
N ASP A 553 -12.95 3.94 52.86
CA ASP A 553 -13.96 4.72 52.16
C ASP A 553 -14.35 4.07 50.84
N LYS A 554 -13.35 3.62 50.06
CA LYS A 554 -13.54 2.97 48.76
C LYS A 554 -14.18 1.58 48.82
N LEU A 555 -14.18 0.94 49.99
CA LEU A 555 -14.91 -0.32 50.20
C LEU A 555 -16.41 -0.13 50.46
N LYS A 556 -16.89 1.11 50.63
CA LYS A 556 -18.33 1.35 50.85
C LYS A 556 -19.11 1.07 49.55
N PRO A 557 -20.30 0.45 49.63
CA PRO A 557 -21.12 0.21 48.45
C PRO A 557 -21.39 1.51 47.66
N GLY A 558 -21.05 1.50 46.36
CA GLY A 558 -21.25 2.65 45.45
C GLY A 558 -20.25 3.81 45.61
N SER A 559 -19.16 3.63 46.35
CA SER A 559 -18.14 4.68 46.55
C SER A 559 -17.02 4.70 45.50
N ALA A 560 -16.86 3.62 44.73
CA ALA A 560 -15.82 3.40 43.73
C ALA A 560 -16.31 2.40 42.68
N GLU A 561 -15.71 2.43 41.49
CA GLU A 561 -15.92 1.40 40.48
C GLU A 561 -15.24 0.07 40.86
N ASP A 562 -15.72 -1.03 40.27
CA ASP A 562 -15.30 -2.40 40.63
C ASP A 562 -13.78 -2.60 40.49
N ASP A 563 -13.14 -1.96 39.50
CA ASP A 563 -11.70 -2.04 39.27
C ASP A 563 -10.89 -1.45 40.43
N LEU A 564 -11.27 -0.26 40.92
CA LEU A 564 -10.63 0.36 42.08
C LEU A 564 -10.91 -0.44 43.37
N VAL A 565 -12.13 -0.94 43.55
CA VAL A 565 -12.47 -1.79 44.69
C VAL A 565 -11.60 -3.05 44.70
N LEU A 566 -11.40 -3.68 43.54
CA LEU A 566 -10.54 -4.85 43.41
C LEU A 566 -9.10 -4.55 43.85
N GLU A 567 -8.50 -3.46 43.37
CA GLU A 567 -7.14 -3.08 43.78
C GLU A 567 -7.03 -2.77 45.28
N VAL A 568 -8.07 -2.15 45.87
CA VAL A 568 -8.13 -1.92 47.32
C VAL A 568 -8.12 -3.24 48.09
N VAL A 569 -8.90 -4.23 47.64
CA VAL A 569 -8.94 -5.56 48.25
C VAL A 569 -7.59 -6.27 48.14
N ILE A 570 -6.93 -6.24 46.97
CA ILE A 570 -5.62 -6.86 46.77
C ILE A 570 -4.56 -6.15 47.63
N MET A 571 -4.60 -4.82 47.71
CA MET A 571 -3.69 -4.05 48.57
C MET A 571 -3.86 -4.43 50.05
N ILE A 572 -5.10 -4.50 50.55
CA ILE A 572 -5.39 -4.94 51.91
C ILE A 572 -4.85 -6.34 52.17
N GLY A 573 -5.06 -7.27 51.23
CA GLY A 573 -4.52 -8.62 51.33
C GLY A 573 -2.99 -8.65 51.40
N THR A 574 -2.33 -7.80 50.62
CA THR A 574 -0.86 -7.70 50.55
C THR A 574 -0.28 -7.17 51.85
N VAL A 575 -0.78 -6.04 52.37
CA VAL A 575 -0.28 -5.47 53.62
C VAL A 575 -0.64 -6.32 54.83
N SER A 576 -1.73 -7.08 54.78
CA SER A 576 -2.14 -7.99 55.87
C SER A 576 -1.24 -9.23 55.99
N MET A 577 -0.26 -9.41 55.10
CA MET A 577 0.81 -10.39 55.30
C MET A 577 1.75 -10.01 56.45
N ASP A 578 1.77 -8.73 56.84
CA ASP A 578 2.45 -8.24 58.04
C ASP A 578 1.49 -8.24 59.23
N ASP A 579 1.87 -8.93 60.31
CA ASP A 579 1.08 -9.05 61.56
C ASP A 579 0.72 -7.67 62.14
N SER A 580 1.62 -6.69 62.04
CA SER A 580 1.42 -5.34 62.55
C SER A 580 0.33 -4.59 61.77
N CYS A 581 0.35 -4.71 60.44
CA CYS A 581 -0.68 -4.18 59.55
C CYS A 581 -2.02 -4.89 59.72
N ALA A 582 -2.03 -6.21 59.85
CA ALA A 582 -3.26 -6.96 60.10
C ALA A 582 -3.93 -6.51 61.40
N ALA A 583 -3.15 -6.29 62.46
CA ALA A 583 -3.64 -5.75 63.73
C ALA A 583 -4.11 -4.29 63.62
N LEU A 584 -3.49 -3.48 62.75
CA LEU A 584 -3.92 -2.11 62.47
C LEU A 584 -5.28 -2.07 61.73
N LEU A 585 -5.45 -2.94 60.72
CA LEU A 585 -6.66 -2.99 59.88
C LEU A 585 -7.85 -3.64 60.57
N ALA A 586 -7.63 -4.50 61.56
CA ALA A 586 -8.68 -5.13 62.36
C ALA A 586 -9.35 -4.18 63.37
N LYS A 587 -8.75 -2.99 63.62
CA LYS A 587 -9.27 -1.95 64.52
C LYS A 587 -10.15 -0.97 63.75
#